data_AF-A2EZH2-F1
#
_entry.id   AF-A2EZH2-F1
#
_cell.length_a   1.000
_cell.length_b   1.000
_cell.length_c   1.000
_cell.angle_alpha   90.00
_cell.angle_beta   90.00
_cell.angle_gamma   90.00
#
_symmetry.space_group_name_H-M   'P 1'
#
loop_
_entity.id
_entity.type
_entity.pdbx_description
1 polymer ?
#
loop_
_entity_poly.entity_id
_entity_poly.type
_entity_poly.pdbx_seq_one_letter_code
_entity_poly.pdbx_strand_id
1 'polypeptide(L)'
;MTEGEVDHHDAETSQEIHEPPPREENSHKKPRKNKEKTYTESDLKEIALRCQTLPPISDEEYNKLLETLVEERLGFAKSDNFEKSIEYTKAINFMVGNKEVYLKRSAYKSAEEKYNSQIKAIENELKEFDEETKTLLRKLNEEQEASFQKLLKLHEKECDDHVERWSSEAKTRMYNRASNQLSNLRKQARLLIQQCRFEEAELLSKEIKELEARERDAAHIVMQRDYEASVKSLEKRQKLEIDNHQQRTQVLNKNLYQKRMRLRVALENKLQKAKATKTRECTEDKIWNQIQAKKKEEISRGRIDADVITTKIDIDTNIMTDDAIISLPPLSVRRPKTSRMTRMSMNNTV
;
A
#
# COMPACT_ATOMS: atom_id res chain seq x y z
N MET A 1 -54.07 -9.56 -41.96
CA MET A 1 -52.82 -10.25 -41.59
C MET A 1 -51.92 -9.19 -41.00
N THR A 2 -51.68 -9.35 -39.70
CA THR A 2 -51.11 -8.38 -38.77
C THR A 2 -49.60 -8.54 -38.74
N GLU A 3 -48.85 -7.52 -39.16
CA GLU A 3 -47.42 -7.43 -38.91
C GLU A 3 -47.19 -6.37 -37.84
N GLY A 4 -46.75 -6.85 -36.68
CA GLY A 4 -46.52 -6.09 -35.47
C GLY A 4 -45.14 -5.44 -35.49
N GLU A 5 -45.17 -4.12 -35.36
CA GLU A 5 -44.07 -3.22 -35.09
C GLU A 5 -43.64 -3.42 -33.62
N VAL A 6 -42.40 -3.87 -33.40
CA VAL A 6 -41.82 -4.04 -32.07
C VAL A 6 -40.78 -2.96 -31.86
N ASP A 7 -41.22 -1.86 -31.25
CA ASP A 7 -40.37 -0.83 -30.66
C ASP A 7 -39.57 -1.43 -29.50
N HIS A 8 -38.24 -1.47 -29.65
CA HIS A 8 -37.32 -1.72 -28.55
C HIS A 8 -36.96 -0.38 -27.90
N HIS A 9 -37.72 -0.02 -26.87
CA HIS A 9 -37.33 0.98 -25.90
C HIS A 9 -36.27 0.38 -24.97
N ASP A 10 -34.99 0.65 -25.24
CA ASP A 10 -33.93 0.50 -24.26
C ASP A 10 -34.10 1.60 -23.20
N ALA A 11 -34.77 1.23 -22.10
CA ALA A 11 -34.84 2.03 -20.90
C ALA A 11 -33.46 2.05 -20.22
N GLU A 12 -32.72 3.14 -20.43
CA GLU A 12 -31.59 3.54 -19.60
C GLU A 12 -32.05 3.68 -18.15
N THR A 13 -31.92 2.59 -17.39
CA THR A 13 -32.02 2.59 -15.94
C THR A 13 -30.78 3.30 -15.41
N SER A 14 -30.87 4.63 -15.33
CA SER A 14 -29.98 5.46 -14.52
C SER A 14 -30.09 5.01 -13.07
N GLN A 15 -29.20 4.12 -12.64
CA GLN A 15 -28.95 3.92 -11.22
C GLN A 15 -28.24 5.17 -10.69
N GLU A 16 -29.07 6.10 -10.24
CA GLU A 16 -28.69 7.23 -9.40
C GLU A 16 -27.95 6.66 -8.19
N ILE A 17 -26.61 6.82 -8.18
CA ILE A 17 -25.76 6.51 -7.04
C ILE A 17 -26.14 7.53 -5.97
N HIS A 18 -27.12 7.16 -5.15
CA HIS A 18 -27.50 7.92 -3.97
C HIS A 18 -26.30 7.94 -3.03
N GLU A 19 -25.54 9.03 -3.04
CA GLU A 19 -24.51 9.28 -2.03
C GLU A 19 -25.17 9.14 -0.65
N PRO A 20 -24.65 8.26 0.23
CA PRO A 20 -25.15 8.18 1.58
C PRO A 20 -24.93 9.53 2.26
N PRO A 21 -25.90 10.04 3.02
CA PRO A 21 -25.77 11.31 3.72
C PRO A 21 -24.50 11.29 4.61
N PRO A 22 -23.82 12.44 4.79
CA PRO A 22 -22.66 12.53 5.65
C PRO A 22 -23.03 11.99 7.02
N ARG A 23 -22.39 10.89 7.42
CA ARG A 23 -22.53 10.32 8.76
C ARG A 23 -22.22 11.42 9.75
N GLU A 24 -23.24 11.87 10.46
CA GLU A 24 -23.12 12.75 11.62
C GLU A 24 -21.98 12.20 12.50
N GLU A 25 -20.94 13.01 12.63
CA GLU A 25 -19.81 12.73 13.52
C GLU A 25 -20.38 12.57 14.93
N ASN A 26 -20.51 11.30 15.33
CA ASN A 26 -20.98 10.90 16.63
C ASN A 26 -20.01 11.48 17.67
N SER A 27 -20.39 12.63 18.21
CA SER A 27 -19.67 13.36 19.24
C SER A 27 -19.20 12.37 20.30
N HIS A 28 -17.88 12.14 20.33
CA HIS A 28 -17.23 11.35 21.35
C HIS A 28 -17.42 12.09 22.67
N LYS A 29 -18.54 11.81 23.36
CA LYS A 29 -18.69 12.11 24.79
C LYS A 29 -17.53 11.42 25.48
N LYS A 30 -16.50 12.22 25.81
CA LYS A 30 -15.33 11.78 26.57
C LYS A 30 -15.85 10.97 27.77
N PRO A 31 -15.36 9.74 28.00
CA PRO A 31 -15.80 8.94 29.13
C PRO A 31 -15.57 9.75 30.40
N ARG A 32 -16.64 10.03 31.15
CA ARG A 32 -16.55 10.63 32.48
C ARG A 32 -15.61 9.75 33.28
N LYS A 33 -14.44 10.27 33.65
CA LYS A 33 -13.52 9.59 34.55
C LYS A 33 -14.27 9.36 35.87
N ASN A 34 -14.73 8.14 36.09
CA ASN A 34 -15.22 7.71 37.39
C ASN A 34 -14.05 7.90 38.35
N LYS A 35 -14.14 8.87 39.24
CA LYS A 35 -13.22 8.99 40.37
C LYS A 35 -13.39 7.69 41.16
N GLU A 36 -12.37 6.85 41.18
CA GLU A 36 -12.34 5.65 42.01
C GLU A 36 -12.55 6.10 43.45
N LYS A 37 -13.68 5.68 44.04
CA LYS A 37 -13.93 5.90 45.47
C LYS A 37 -12.92 5.04 46.22
N THR A 38 -12.00 5.67 46.92
CA THR A 38 -11.12 5.01 47.88
C THR A 38 -11.95 4.67 49.11
N TYR A 39 -12.11 3.38 49.41
CA TYR A 39 -12.76 2.91 50.62
C TYR A 39 -11.74 2.88 51.75
N THR A 40 -12.08 3.44 52.91
CA THR A 40 -11.22 3.29 54.09
C THR A 40 -11.40 1.89 54.69
N GLU A 41 -10.45 1.44 55.49
CA GLU A 41 -10.52 0.15 56.17
C GLU A 41 -11.78 0.02 57.05
N SER A 42 -12.19 1.13 57.68
CA SER A 42 -13.44 1.21 58.45
C SER A 42 -14.68 0.98 57.56
N ASP A 43 -14.71 1.53 56.35
CA ASP A 43 -15.83 1.34 55.42
C ASP A 43 -15.93 -0.13 54.97
N LEU A 44 -14.79 -0.75 54.64
CA LEU A 44 -14.73 -2.15 54.21
C LEU A 44 -15.20 -3.09 55.32
N LYS A 45 -14.82 -2.79 56.56
CA LYS A 45 -15.24 -3.52 57.74
C LYS A 45 -16.73 -3.40 57.99
N GLU A 46 -17.31 -2.21 57.85
CA GLU A 46 -18.74 -2.00 58.00
C GLU A 46 -19.55 -2.77 56.92
N ILE A 47 -19.06 -2.78 55.68
CA ILE A 47 -19.65 -3.56 54.57
C ILE A 47 -19.58 -5.07 54.87
N ALA A 48 -18.46 -5.55 55.42
CA ALA A 48 -18.29 -6.94 55.80
C ALA A 48 -19.22 -7.36 56.95
N LEU A 49 -19.38 -6.50 57.98
CA LEU A 49 -20.32 -6.74 59.10
C LEU A 49 -21.78 -6.82 58.62
N ARG A 50 -22.14 -6.03 57.61
CA ARG A 50 -23.45 -6.09 56.96
C ARG A 50 -23.61 -7.30 56.03
N CYS A 51 -22.61 -8.16 55.91
CA CYS A 51 -22.58 -9.31 55.01
C CYS A 51 -22.89 -8.92 53.55
N GLN A 52 -22.30 -7.83 53.08
CA GLN A 52 -22.43 -7.34 51.71
C GLN A 52 -21.18 -7.67 50.88
N THR A 53 -21.35 -7.84 49.56
CA THR A 53 -20.22 -8.09 48.65
C THR A 53 -19.27 -6.91 48.63
N LEU A 54 -17.99 -7.15 48.90
CA LEU A 54 -16.98 -6.10 48.93
C LEU A 54 -16.71 -5.52 47.53
N PRO A 55 -16.33 -4.23 47.48
CA PRO A 55 -15.74 -3.65 46.27
C PRO A 55 -14.44 -4.38 45.90
N PRO A 56 -13.96 -4.26 44.64
CA PRO A 56 -12.69 -4.83 44.24
C PRO A 56 -11.55 -4.13 45.01
N ILE A 57 -10.90 -4.88 45.90
CA ILE A 57 -9.74 -4.45 46.70
C ILE A 57 -8.49 -5.22 46.24
N SER A 58 -7.36 -5.13 46.94
CA SER A 58 -6.21 -6.02 46.72
C SER A 58 -6.37 -7.32 47.52
N ASP A 59 -5.78 -8.44 47.07
CA ASP A 59 -5.72 -9.69 47.85
C ASP A 59 -5.07 -9.47 49.23
N GLU A 60 -4.08 -8.58 49.31
CA GLU A 60 -3.43 -8.20 50.56
C GLU A 60 -4.38 -7.46 51.50
N GLU A 61 -5.16 -6.51 50.96
CA GLU A 61 -6.16 -5.75 51.72
C GLU A 61 -7.30 -6.66 52.18
N TYR A 62 -7.69 -7.63 51.36
CA TYR A 62 -8.70 -8.62 51.70
C TYR A 62 -8.26 -9.52 52.87
N ASN A 63 -7.00 -9.98 52.86
CA ASN A 63 -6.45 -10.79 53.96
C ASN A 63 -6.25 -9.95 55.24
N LYS A 64 -5.76 -8.72 55.12
CA LYS A 64 -5.65 -7.78 56.25
C LYS A 64 -7.01 -7.51 56.90
N LEU A 65 -8.05 -7.28 56.10
CA LEU A 65 -9.42 -7.11 56.60
C LEU A 65 -9.93 -8.37 57.32
N LEU A 66 -9.56 -9.56 56.84
CA LEU A 66 -9.92 -10.82 57.49
C LEU A 66 -9.20 -10.98 58.83
N GLU A 67 -7.91 -10.63 58.89
CA GLU A 67 -7.09 -10.64 60.10
C GLU A 67 -7.66 -9.68 61.15
N THR A 68 -7.98 -8.43 60.76
CA THR A 68 -8.57 -7.45 61.70
C THR A 68 -9.92 -7.89 62.23
N LEU A 69 -10.80 -8.47 61.41
CA LEU A 69 -12.07 -9.04 61.87
C LEU A 69 -11.84 -10.19 62.87
N VAL A 70 -10.84 -11.04 62.66
CA VAL A 70 -10.49 -12.15 63.56
C VAL A 70 -9.93 -11.65 64.89
N GLU A 71 -9.03 -10.67 64.85
CA GLU A 71 -8.44 -10.03 66.03
C GLU A 71 -9.51 -9.37 66.90
N GLU A 72 -10.43 -8.64 66.28
CA GLU A 72 -11.51 -7.98 67.02
C GLU A 72 -12.53 -8.95 67.59
N ARG A 73 -12.87 -10.02 66.86
CA ARG A 73 -13.69 -11.12 67.40
C ARG A 73 -13.06 -11.70 68.66
N LEU A 74 -11.74 -11.93 68.66
CA LEU A 74 -10.98 -12.41 69.81
C LEU A 74 -10.99 -11.38 70.95
N GLY A 75 -10.90 -10.09 70.64
CA GLY A 75 -11.06 -8.99 71.60
C GLY A 75 -12.41 -9.03 72.32
N PHE A 76 -13.51 -9.11 71.57
CA PHE A 76 -14.87 -9.17 72.14
C PHE A 76 -15.14 -10.45 72.95
N ALA A 77 -14.54 -11.57 72.55
CA ALA A 77 -14.62 -12.82 73.30
C ALA A 77 -13.90 -12.73 74.66
N LYS A 78 -12.75 -12.04 74.72
CA LYS A 78 -12.03 -11.79 75.98
C LYS A 78 -12.78 -10.86 76.94
N SER A 79 -13.61 -9.97 76.41
CA SER A 79 -14.42 -9.03 77.19
C SER A 79 -15.84 -9.56 77.48
N ASP A 80 -16.09 -10.86 77.31
CA ASP A 80 -17.40 -11.52 77.49
C ASP A 80 -18.56 -10.90 76.67
N ASN A 81 -18.26 -10.17 75.59
CA ASN A 81 -19.26 -9.59 74.70
C ASN A 81 -19.58 -10.56 73.56
N PHE A 82 -20.32 -11.62 73.89
CA PHE A 82 -20.59 -12.72 72.97
C PHE A 82 -21.47 -12.32 71.79
N GLU A 83 -22.39 -11.37 71.95
CA GLU A 83 -23.30 -10.94 70.89
C GLU A 83 -22.53 -10.34 69.71
N LYS A 84 -21.62 -9.39 69.99
CA LYS A 84 -20.71 -8.84 68.97
C LYS A 84 -19.77 -9.91 68.41
N SER A 85 -19.24 -10.80 69.25
CA SER A 85 -18.39 -11.90 68.78
C SER A 85 -19.10 -12.81 67.76
N ILE A 86 -20.41 -13.06 67.95
CA ILE A 86 -21.24 -13.82 67.01
C ILE A 86 -21.42 -13.05 65.69
N GLU A 87 -21.67 -11.72 65.73
CA GLU A 87 -21.75 -10.89 64.52
C GLU A 87 -20.46 -10.93 63.69
N TYR A 88 -19.30 -10.75 64.34
CA TYR A 88 -18.01 -10.84 63.67
C TYR A 88 -17.76 -12.26 63.13
N THR A 89 -18.20 -13.29 63.84
CA THR A 89 -18.11 -14.68 63.36
C THR A 89 -18.94 -14.87 62.08
N LYS A 90 -20.16 -14.29 62.01
CA LYS A 90 -20.98 -14.30 60.80
C LYS A 90 -20.28 -13.56 59.65
N ALA A 91 -19.72 -12.39 59.92
CA ALA A 91 -18.99 -11.59 58.93
C ALA A 91 -17.74 -12.33 58.41
N ILE A 92 -16.95 -12.94 59.29
CA ILE A 92 -15.78 -13.75 58.93
C ILE A 92 -16.22 -14.94 58.07
N ASN A 93 -17.25 -15.69 58.47
CA ASN A 93 -17.73 -16.83 57.71
C ASN A 93 -18.24 -16.41 56.32
N PHE A 94 -18.95 -15.29 56.24
CA PHE A 94 -19.40 -14.70 54.98
C PHE A 94 -18.21 -14.29 54.08
N MET A 95 -17.20 -13.65 54.66
CA MET A 95 -15.98 -13.25 53.98
C MET A 95 -15.19 -14.47 53.48
N VAL A 96 -14.95 -15.47 54.34
CA VAL A 96 -14.29 -16.72 53.95
C VAL A 96 -15.05 -17.40 52.81
N GLY A 97 -16.39 -17.45 52.87
CA GLY A 97 -17.22 -18.00 51.81
C GLY A 97 -17.15 -17.20 50.50
N ASN A 98 -17.07 -15.87 50.57
CA ASN A 98 -16.96 -15.00 49.40
C ASN A 98 -15.54 -14.85 48.84
N LYS A 99 -14.51 -15.29 49.57
CA LYS A 99 -13.11 -15.19 49.14
C LYS A 99 -12.89 -15.87 47.80
N GLU A 100 -13.50 -17.03 47.58
CA GLU A 100 -13.37 -17.74 46.30
C GLU A 100 -13.99 -16.95 45.15
N VAL A 101 -15.21 -16.44 45.31
CA VAL A 101 -15.90 -15.62 44.30
C VAL A 101 -15.09 -14.37 43.97
N TYR A 102 -14.53 -13.74 44.98
CA TYR A 102 -13.67 -12.57 44.82
C TYR A 102 -12.38 -12.89 44.05
N LEU A 103 -11.67 -13.96 44.41
CA LEU A 103 -10.45 -14.40 43.72
C LEU A 103 -10.73 -14.80 42.27
N LYS A 104 -11.85 -15.47 42.01
CA LYS A 104 -12.32 -15.78 40.65
C LYS A 104 -12.51 -14.51 39.82
N ARG A 105 -13.17 -13.50 40.38
CA ARG A 105 -13.43 -12.22 39.71
C ARG A 105 -12.17 -11.41 39.45
N SER A 106 -11.26 -11.37 40.43
CA SER A 106 -9.96 -10.70 40.30
C SER A 106 -9.11 -11.36 39.20
N ALA A 107 -9.01 -12.70 39.23
CA ALA A 107 -8.33 -13.47 38.21
C ALA A 107 -8.93 -13.27 36.80
N TYR A 108 -10.26 -13.25 36.71
CA TYR A 108 -10.98 -12.96 35.47
C TYR A 108 -10.61 -11.59 34.90
N LYS A 109 -10.66 -10.53 35.72
CA LYS A 109 -10.31 -9.17 35.29
C LYS A 109 -8.86 -9.08 34.80
N SER A 110 -7.92 -9.66 35.54
CA SER A 110 -6.50 -9.68 35.15
C SER A 110 -6.29 -10.41 33.81
N ALA A 111 -6.98 -11.52 33.59
CA ALA A 111 -6.93 -12.24 32.31
C ALA A 111 -7.56 -11.41 31.19
N GLU A 112 -8.72 -10.80 31.43
CA GLU A 112 -9.40 -9.94 30.46
C GLU A 112 -8.51 -8.77 30.02
N GLU A 113 -7.83 -8.11 30.94
CA GLU A 113 -6.88 -7.03 30.65
C GLU A 113 -5.71 -7.51 29.79
N LYS A 114 -5.17 -8.71 30.05
CA LYS A 114 -4.13 -9.32 29.21
C LYS A 114 -4.61 -9.58 27.80
N TYR A 115 -5.79 -10.20 27.62
CA TYR A 115 -6.35 -10.42 26.27
C TYR A 115 -6.66 -9.11 25.56
N ASN A 116 -7.22 -8.12 26.26
CA ASN A 116 -7.50 -6.80 25.69
C ASN A 116 -6.20 -6.10 25.25
N SER A 117 -5.13 -6.22 26.03
CA SER A 117 -3.83 -5.65 25.67
C SER A 117 -3.24 -6.34 24.43
N GLN A 118 -3.34 -7.67 24.33
CA GLN A 118 -2.92 -8.41 23.14
C GLN A 118 -3.73 -8.03 21.90
N ILE A 119 -5.05 -7.92 22.01
CA ILE A 119 -5.92 -7.50 20.90
C ILE A 119 -5.53 -6.09 20.44
N LYS A 120 -5.34 -5.15 21.38
CA LYS A 120 -4.90 -3.79 21.05
C LYS A 120 -3.53 -3.75 20.37
N ALA A 121 -2.59 -4.58 20.80
CA ALA A 121 -1.27 -4.68 20.17
C ALA A 121 -1.39 -5.15 18.72
N ILE A 122 -2.19 -6.18 18.45
CA ILE A 122 -2.42 -6.67 17.07
C ILE A 122 -3.18 -5.63 16.23
N GLU A 123 -4.14 -4.92 16.81
CA GLU A 123 -4.86 -3.83 16.10
C GLU A 123 -3.94 -2.67 15.74
N ASN A 124 -2.96 -2.35 16.59
CA ASN A 124 -1.94 -1.35 16.27
C ASN A 124 -0.98 -1.85 15.19
N GLU A 125 -0.51 -3.09 15.27
CA GLU A 125 0.32 -3.72 14.22
C GLU A 125 -0.41 -3.69 12.86
N LEU A 126 -1.72 -3.93 12.83
CA LEU A 126 -2.52 -3.86 11.61
C LEU A 126 -2.62 -2.42 11.05
N LYS A 127 -2.78 -1.41 11.92
CA LYS A 127 -2.78 0.00 11.51
C LYS A 127 -1.45 0.43 10.93
N GLU A 128 -0.35 0.10 11.62
CA GLU A 128 1.01 0.37 11.16
C GLU A 128 1.26 -0.31 9.80
N PHE A 129 0.82 -1.56 9.65
CA PHE A 129 0.90 -2.28 8.38
C PHE A 129 0.11 -1.59 7.25
N ASP A 130 -1.08 -1.06 7.52
CA ASP A 130 -1.87 -0.34 6.52
C ASP A 130 -1.22 1.01 6.14
N GLU A 131 -0.65 1.73 7.10
CA GLU A 131 0.11 2.96 6.86
C GLU A 131 1.35 2.69 6.02
N GLU A 132 2.15 1.69 6.39
CA GLU A 132 3.28 1.24 5.59
C GLU A 132 2.87 0.88 4.16
N THR A 133 1.75 0.16 4.00
CA THR A 133 1.22 -0.20 2.67
C THR A 133 0.95 1.04 1.83
N LYS A 134 0.31 2.07 2.42
CA LYS A 134 0.03 3.34 1.76
C LYS A 134 1.32 4.07 1.37
N THR A 135 2.32 4.09 2.24
CA THR A 135 3.62 4.72 1.92
C THR A 135 4.35 3.99 0.80
N LEU A 136 4.31 2.65 0.77
CA LEU A 136 4.91 1.85 -0.30
C LEU A 136 4.23 2.10 -1.65
N LEU A 137 2.89 2.13 -1.67
CA LEU A 137 2.13 2.43 -2.88
C LEU A 137 2.42 3.83 -3.41
N ARG A 138 2.53 4.81 -2.51
CA ARG A 138 2.90 6.19 -2.90
C ARG A 138 4.28 6.24 -3.54
N LYS A 139 5.29 5.64 -2.90
CA LYS A 139 6.66 5.58 -3.43
C LYS A 139 6.70 4.89 -4.80
N LEU A 140 6.01 3.76 -4.93
CA LEU A 140 5.94 3.03 -6.20
C LEU A 140 5.30 3.88 -7.31
N ASN A 141 4.23 4.62 -7.01
CA ASN A 141 3.59 5.52 -7.97
C ASN A 141 4.51 6.69 -8.35
N GLU A 142 5.23 7.27 -7.39
CA GLU A 142 6.22 8.34 -7.64
C GLU A 142 7.36 7.85 -8.54
N GLU A 143 7.87 6.65 -8.30
CA GLU A 143 8.90 6.01 -9.15
C GLU A 143 8.37 5.72 -10.55
N GLN A 144 7.14 5.21 -10.67
CA GLN A 144 6.47 4.95 -11.94
C GLN A 144 6.30 6.25 -12.74
N GLU A 145 5.80 7.31 -12.12
CA GLU A 145 5.64 8.62 -12.76
C GLU A 145 7.00 9.19 -13.18
N ALA A 146 8.02 9.14 -12.32
CA ALA A 146 9.35 9.61 -12.66
C ALA A 146 9.95 8.83 -13.84
N SER A 147 9.74 7.51 -13.90
CA SER A 147 10.19 6.68 -15.01
C SER A 147 9.43 6.99 -16.30
N PHE A 148 8.12 7.27 -16.21
CA PHE A 148 7.29 7.64 -17.35
C PHE A 148 7.70 9.00 -17.92
N GLN A 149 7.94 10.00 -17.06
CA GLN A 149 8.46 11.31 -17.47
C GLN A 149 9.84 11.21 -18.15
N LYS A 150 10.71 10.29 -17.68
CA LYS A 150 11.99 10.02 -18.36
C LYS A 150 11.77 9.42 -19.75
N LEU A 151 10.82 8.49 -19.89
CA LEU A 151 10.46 7.89 -21.17
C LEU A 151 9.95 8.94 -22.16
N LEU A 152 9.05 9.83 -21.73
CA LEU A 152 8.54 10.91 -22.57
C LEU A 152 9.64 11.87 -23.04
N LYS A 153 10.57 12.23 -22.15
CA LYS A 153 11.73 13.06 -22.51
C LYS A 153 12.64 12.34 -23.50
N LEU A 154 12.78 11.02 -23.39
CA LEU A 154 13.53 10.22 -24.36
C LEU A 154 12.82 10.21 -25.71
N HIS A 155 11.49 10.02 -25.75
CA HIS A 155 10.70 10.07 -26.98
C HIS A 155 10.79 11.44 -27.66
N GLU A 156 10.73 12.52 -26.89
CA GLU A 156 10.94 13.88 -27.41
C GLU A 156 12.32 14.01 -28.05
N LYS A 157 13.39 13.54 -27.39
CA LYS A 157 14.74 13.54 -27.97
C LYS A 157 14.84 12.68 -29.23
N GLU A 158 14.29 11.48 -29.24
CA GLU A 158 14.32 10.62 -30.44
C GLU A 158 13.59 11.26 -31.63
N CYS A 159 12.49 11.93 -31.33
CA CYS A 159 11.74 12.75 -32.27
C CYS A 159 12.64 13.85 -32.81
N ASP A 160 13.32 14.59 -31.93
CA ASP A 160 14.28 15.62 -32.30
C ASP A 160 15.32 15.03 -33.25
N ASP A 161 16.05 13.98 -32.80
CA ASP A 161 17.08 13.22 -33.52
C ASP A 161 16.65 12.78 -34.92
N HIS A 162 15.38 12.39 -35.05
CA HIS A 162 14.80 11.98 -36.33
C HIS A 162 14.71 13.15 -37.31
N VAL A 163 14.23 14.32 -36.86
CA VAL A 163 14.09 15.51 -37.72
C VAL A 163 15.44 15.98 -38.24
N GLU A 164 16.48 16.08 -37.41
CA GLU A 164 17.80 16.52 -37.89
C GLU A 164 18.40 15.53 -38.87
N ARG A 165 18.26 14.23 -38.61
CA ARG A 165 18.71 13.20 -39.53
C ARG A 165 18.06 13.37 -40.91
N TRP A 166 16.77 13.66 -40.94
CA TRP A 166 16.02 13.86 -42.19
C TRP A 166 16.25 15.23 -42.85
N SER A 167 16.54 16.28 -42.08
CA SER A 167 16.94 17.59 -42.60
C SER A 167 18.41 17.70 -42.99
N SER A 168 19.22 16.68 -42.70
CA SER A 168 20.65 16.67 -42.99
C SER A 168 20.91 16.71 -44.49
N GLU A 169 21.97 17.42 -44.90
CA GLU A 169 22.39 17.50 -46.30
C GLU A 169 22.69 16.11 -46.88
N ALA A 170 23.23 15.20 -46.08
CA ALA A 170 23.46 13.82 -46.48
C ALA A 170 22.15 13.15 -46.94
N LYS A 171 21.06 13.31 -46.19
CA LYS A 171 19.76 12.74 -46.52
C LYS A 171 19.15 13.42 -47.75
N THR A 172 19.19 14.74 -47.82
CA THR A 172 18.71 15.52 -48.98
C THR A 172 19.45 15.15 -50.28
N ARG A 173 20.77 14.92 -50.22
CA ARG A 173 21.58 14.49 -51.37
C ARG A 173 21.17 13.12 -51.91
N MET A 174 20.62 12.23 -51.09
CA MET A 174 20.13 10.92 -51.56
C MET A 174 18.95 11.05 -52.51
N TYR A 175 18.11 12.08 -52.34
CA TYR A 175 16.92 12.30 -53.16
C TYR A 175 17.18 13.28 -54.32
N ASN A 176 18.15 14.21 -54.19
CA ASN A 176 18.50 15.21 -55.20
C ASN A 176 19.41 14.71 -56.33
N ARG A 177 19.26 13.46 -56.78
CA ARG A 177 20.08 12.92 -57.87
C ARG A 177 19.46 13.29 -59.22
N ALA A 178 20.18 14.11 -59.99
CA ALA A 178 19.78 14.46 -61.36
C ALA A 178 19.64 13.20 -62.24
N SER A 179 18.63 13.18 -63.09
CA SER A 179 18.50 12.11 -64.08
C SER A 179 19.66 12.11 -65.06
N ASN A 180 19.85 10.98 -65.74
CA ASN A 180 20.82 10.88 -66.83
C ASN A 180 20.50 11.86 -67.97
N GLN A 181 19.21 12.11 -68.23
CA GLN A 181 18.75 13.06 -69.26
C GLN A 181 19.15 14.49 -68.90
N LEU A 182 18.84 14.94 -67.66
CA LEU A 182 19.23 16.27 -67.18
C LEU A 182 20.75 16.45 -67.20
N SER A 183 21.50 15.41 -66.81
CA SER A 183 22.96 15.40 -66.85
C SER A 183 23.51 15.49 -68.28
N ASN A 184 22.87 14.84 -69.25
CA ASN A 184 23.26 14.88 -70.66
C ASN A 184 22.94 16.24 -71.29
N LEU A 185 21.75 16.79 -71.04
CA LEU A 185 21.39 18.15 -71.49
C LEU A 185 22.38 19.19 -70.95
N ARG A 186 22.74 19.12 -69.66
CA ARG A 186 23.78 20.00 -69.07
C ARG A 186 25.16 19.85 -69.71
N LYS A 187 25.51 18.65 -70.19
CA LYS A 187 26.76 18.45 -70.98
C LYS A 187 26.63 19.06 -72.36
N GLN A 188 25.51 18.85 -73.05
CA GLN A 188 25.24 19.43 -74.38
C GLN A 188 25.23 20.96 -74.35
N ALA A 189 24.56 21.58 -73.36
CA ALA A 189 24.58 23.04 -73.16
C ALA A 189 26.03 23.57 -73.04
N ARG A 190 26.86 22.92 -72.22
CA ARG A 190 28.27 23.30 -72.06
C ARG A 190 29.06 23.19 -73.36
N LEU A 191 28.83 22.14 -74.14
CA LEU A 191 29.47 21.97 -75.45
C LEU A 191 29.02 23.06 -76.45
N LEU A 192 27.73 23.40 -76.50
CA LEU A 192 27.20 24.46 -77.36
C LEU A 192 27.78 25.84 -77.00
N ILE A 193 27.94 26.13 -75.71
CA ILE A 193 28.60 27.36 -75.22
C ILE A 193 30.06 27.40 -75.68
N GLN A 194 30.80 26.29 -75.57
CA GLN A 194 32.19 26.21 -76.04
C GLN A 194 32.32 26.39 -77.56
N GLN A 195 31.29 26.04 -78.33
CA GLN A 195 31.21 26.23 -79.78
C GLN A 195 30.67 27.61 -80.19
N CYS A 196 30.39 28.50 -79.24
CA CYS A 196 29.79 29.82 -79.46
C CYS A 196 28.39 29.79 -80.12
N ARG A 197 27.64 28.67 -80.01
CA ARG A 197 26.26 28.54 -80.52
C ARG A 197 25.25 28.95 -79.45
N PHE A 198 25.18 30.25 -79.18
CA PHE A 198 24.45 30.78 -78.02
C PHE A 198 22.93 30.63 -78.11
N GLU A 199 22.33 30.79 -79.29
CA GLU A 199 20.87 30.67 -79.48
C GLU A 199 20.36 29.27 -79.11
N GLU A 200 21.05 28.22 -79.59
CA GLU A 200 20.73 26.83 -79.26
C GLU A 200 20.98 26.52 -77.78
N ALA A 201 22.07 27.06 -77.22
CA ALA A 201 22.37 26.90 -75.81
C ALA A 201 21.29 27.56 -74.92
N GLU A 202 20.68 28.67 -75.35
CA GLU A 202 19.59 29.32 -74.64
C GLU A 202 18.32 28.46 -74.63
N LEU A 203 17.94 27.91 -75.78
CA LEU A 203 16.79 26.99 -75.89
C LEU A 203 16.98 25.76 -75.00
N LEU A 204 18.16 25.14 -75.07
CA LEU A 204 18.48 23.96 -74.25
C LEU A 204 18.56 24.32 -72.76
N SER A 205 18.98 25.53 -72.41
CA SER A 205 18.96 26.02 -71.02
C SER A 205 17.54 26.23 -70.47
N LYS A 206 16.57 26.63 -71.31
CA LYS A 206 15.15 26.69 -70.92
C LYS A 206 14.61 25.29 -70.64
N GLU A 207 14.90 24.33 -71.51
CA GLU A 207 14.52 22.93 -71.32
C GLU A 207 15.15 22.31 -70.06
N ILE A 208 16.44 22.57 -69.79
CA ILE A 208 17.11 22.15 -68.55
C ILE A 208 16.38 22.68 -67.32
N LYS A 209 16.00 23.96 -67.31
CA LYS A 209 15.31 24.57 -66.16
C LYS A 209 13.94 23.93 -65.92
N GLU A 210 13.18 23.67 -66.98
CA GLU A 210 11.89 23.00 -66.89
C GLU A 210 12.00 21.55 -66.41
N LEU A 211 12.98 20.81 -66.92
CA LEU A 211 13.22 19.42 -66.50
C LEU A 211 13.73 19.37 -65.05
N GLU A 212 14.63 20.27 -64.67
CA GLU A 212 15.14 20.38 -63.31
C GLU A 212 14.03 20.72 -62.30
N ALA A 213 13.10 21.63 -62.65
CA ALA A 213 11.95 21.93 -61.81
C ALA A 213 11.08 20.68 -61.60
N ARG A 214 10.75 19.96 -62.67
CA ARG A 214 9.96 18.72 -62.60
C ARG A 214 10.64 17.62 -61.77
N GLU A 215 11.94 17.39 -61.97
CA GLU A 215 12.70 16.40 -61.20
C GLU A 215 12.80 16.78 -59.73
N ARG A 216 12.98 18.06 -59.42
CA ARG A 216 13.02 18.57 -58.04
C ARG A 216 11.70 18.32 -57.32
N ASP A 217 10.57 18.62 -57.96
CA ASP A 217 9.25 18.43 -57.36
C ASP A 217 8.95 16.94 -57.14
N ALA A 218 9.28 16.09 -58.12
CA ALA A 218 9.13 14.65 -57.98
C ALA A 218 10.01 14.07 -56.86
N ALA A 219 11.28 14.48 -56.77
CA ALA A 219 12.18 14.08 -55.70
C ALA A 219 11.68 14.53 -54.32
N HIS A 220 11.14 15.74 -54.23
CA HIS A 220 10.56 16.27 -53.00
C HIS A 220 9.34 15.44 -52.54
N ILE A 221 8.44 15.08 -53.45
CA ILE A 221 7.28 14.22 -53.13
C ILE A 221 7.72 12.86 -52.59
N VAL A 222 8.71 12.24 -53.21
CA VAL A 222 9.24 10.94 -52.76
C VAL A 222 9.89 11.08 -51.38
N MET A 223 10.73 12.10 -51.18
CA MET A 223 11.37 12.37 -49.91
C MET A 223 10.35 12.60 -48.78
N GLN A 224 9.31 13.37 -49.06
CA GLN A 224 8.23 13.66 -48.10
C GLN A 224 7.46 12.39 -47.72
N ARG A 225 7.08 11.58 -48.70
CA ARG A 225 6.38 10.30 -48.46
C ARG A 225 7.22 9.35 -47.60
N ASP A 226 8.51 9.24 -47.90
CA ASP A 226 9.42 8.35 -47.17
C ASP A 226 9.69 8.87 -45.75
N TYR A 227 9.74 10.18 -45.56
CA TYR A 227 9.78 10.82 -44.24
C TYR A 227 8.52 10.50 -43.42
N GLU A 228 7.32 10.69 -43.99
CA GLU A 228 6.05 10.39 -43.33
C GLU A 228 5.94 8.92 -42.93
N ALA A 229 6.36 8.00 -43.80
CA ALA A 229 6.42 6.58 -43.49
C ALA A 229 7.37 6.31 -42.30
N SER A 230 8.51 6.99 -42.26
CA SER A 230 9.48 6.88 -41.17
C SER A 230 8.94 7.43 -39.85
N VAL A 231 8.26 8.59 -39.88
CA VAL A 231 7.59 9.18 -38.71
C VAL A 231 6.53 8.23 -38.17
N LYS A 232 5.67 7.68 -39.05
CA LYS A 232 4.64 6.70 -38.65
C LYS A 232 5.24 5.47 -37.98
N SER A 233 6.40 4.99 -38.46
CA SER A 233 7.11 3.89 -37.83
C SER A 233 7.67 4.25 -36.45
N LEU A 234 8.18 5.48 -36.29
CA LEU A 234 8.67 6.00 -35.01
C LEU A 234 7.54 6.11 -33.99
N GLU A 235 6.42 6.74 -34.37
CA GLU A 235 5.23 6.88 -33.54
C GLU A 235 4.66 5.53 -33.10
N LYS A 236 4.61 4.55 -34.02
CA LYS A 236 4.17 3.19 -33.69
C LYS A 236 5.07 2.54 -32.64
N ARG A 237 6.39 2.73 -32.74
CA ARG A 237 7.35 2.21 -31.75
C ARG A 237 7.16 2.90 -30.40
N GLN A 238 7.09 4.22 -30.37
CA GLN A 238 6.90 5.00 -29.13
C GLN A 238 5.58 4.64 -28.43
N LYS A 239 4.50 4.47 -29.19
CA LYS A 239 3.21 3.99 -28.66
C LYS A 239 3.34 2.61 -28.01
N LEU A 240 3.99 1.66 -28.68
CA LEU A 240 4.22 0.32 -28.13
C LEU A 240 5.08 0.36 -26.86
N GLU A 241 6.08 1.24 -26.79
CA GLU A 241 6.89 1.44 -25.59
C GLU A 241 6.06 1.99 -24.42
N ILE A 242 5.17 2.96 -24.67
CA ILE A 242 4.22 3.48 -23.68
C ILE A 242 3.29 2.37 -23.19
N ASP A 243 2.68 1.62 -24.11
CA ASP A 243 1.77 0.52 -23.78
C ASP A 243 2.48 -0.54 -22.93
N ASN A 244 3.71 -0.91 -23.31
CA ASN A 244 4.54 -1.85 -22.53
C ASN A 244 4.89 -1.31 -21.14
N HIS A 245 5.21 -0.02 -21.02
CA HIS A 245 5.48 0.62 -19.73
C HIS A 245 4.25 0.58 -18.83
N GLN A 246 3.08 0.91 -19.37
CA GLN A 246 1.81 0.86 -18.65
C GLN A 246 1.48 -0.56 -18.19
N GLN A 247 1.63 -1.56 -19.05
CA GLN A 247 1.40 -2.97 -18.69
C GLN A 247 2.33 -3.43 -17.57
N ARG A 248 3.62 -3.10 -17.64
CA ARG A 248 4.60 -3.42 -16.57
C ARG A 248 4.21 -2.77 -15.25
N THR A 249 3.84 -1.49 -15.29
CA THR A 249 3.38 -0.71 -14.14
C THR A 249 2.14 -1.36 -13.50
N GLN A 250 1.14 -1.74 -14.31
CA GLN A 250 -0.05 -2.44 -13.82
C GLN A 250 0.28 -3.78 -13.15
N VAL A 251 1.18 -4.57 -13.74
CA VAL A 251 1.62 -5.85 -13.16
C VAL A 251 2.33 -5.63 -11.82
N LEU A 252 3.21 -4.64 -11.73
CA LEU A 252 3.90 -4.30 -10.47
C LEU A 252 2.91 -3.88 -9.37
N ASN A 253 1.94 -3.02 -9.71
CA ASN A 253 0.91 -2.59 -8.76
C ASN A 253 0.05 -3.76 -8.28
N LYS A 254 -0.39 -4.64 -9.21
CA LYS A 254 -1.13 -5.86 -8.86
C LYS A 254 -0.32 -6.79 -7.96
N ASN A 255 0.96 -7.00 -8.27
CA ASN A 255 1.84 -7.85 -7.47
C ASN A 255 2.05 -7.31 -6.06
N LEU A 256 2.28 -6.00 -5.93
CA LEU A 256 2.42 -5.36 -4.63
C LEU A 256 1.12 -5.47 -3.81
N TYR A 257 -0.01 -5.16 -4.44
CA TYR A 257 -1.32 -5.27 -3.79
C TYR A 257 -1.61 -6.69 -3.31
N GLN A 258 -1.42 -7.69 -4.17
CA GLN A 258 -1.62 -9.10 -3.80
C GLN A 258 -0.69 -9.52 -2.66
N LYS A 259 0.58 -9.12 -2.69
CA LYS A 259 1.54 -9.41 -1.62
C LYS A 259 1.08 -8.79 -0.29
N ARG A 260 0.68 -7.52 -0.28
CA ARG A 260 0.20 -6.84 0.93
C ARG A 260 -1.12 -7.44 1.43
N MET A 261 -2.04 -7.79 0.54
CA MET A 261 -3.30 -8.44 0.90
C MET A 261 -3.09 -9.79 1.58
N ARG A 262 -2.19 -10.64 1.06
CA ARG A 262 -1.87 -11.94 1.71
C ARG A 262 -1.31 -11.76 3.12
N LEU A 263 -0.42 -10.79 3.31
CA LEU A 263 0.16 -10.49 4.62
C LEU A 263 -0.89 -9.91 5.58
N ARG A 264 -1.76 -9.03 5.08
CA ARG A 264 -2.88 -8.48 5.86
C ARG A 264 -3.81 -9.59 6.36
N VAL A 265 -4.18 -10.54 5.50
CA VAL A 265 -5.03 -11.69 5.88
C VAL A 265 -4.39 -12.49 7.03
N ALA A 266 -3.06 -12.64 7.05
CA ALA A 266 -2.37 -13.31 8.15
C ALA A 266 -2.53 -12.55 9.48
N LEU A 267 -2.45 -11.21 9.47
CA LEU A 267 -2.69 -10.37 10.66
C LEU A 267 -4.16 -10.39 11.09
N GLU A 268 -5.10 -10.36 10.15
CA GLU A 268 -6.53 -10.48 10.43
C GLU A 268 -6.85 -11.83 11.06
N ASN A 269 -6.25 -12.91 10.58
CA ASN A 269 -6.39 -14.24 11.17
C ASN A 269 -5.81 -14.29 12.60
N LYS A 270 -4.66 -13.64 12.86
CA LYS A 270 -4.12 -13.50 14.22
C LYS A 270 -5.10 -12.76 15.13
N LEU A 271 -5.68 -11.66 14.65
CA LEU A 271 -6.66 -10.87 15.39
C LEU A 271 -7.92 -11.69 15.70
N GLN A 272 -8.46 -12.39 14.70
CA GLN A 272 -9.63 -13.26 14.85
C GLN A 272 -9.35 -14.40 15.83
N LYS A 273 -8.16 -15.00 15.77
CA LYS A 273 -7.74 -16.02 16.73
C LYS A 273 -7.67 -15.45 18.15
N ALA A 274 -7.07 -14.27 18.35
CA ALA A 274 -7.01 -13.62 19.67
C ALA A 274 -8.41 -13.30 20.21
N LYS A 275 -9.32 -12.82 19.36
CA LYS A 275 -10.73 -12.57 19.73
C LYS A 275 -11.47 -13.87 20.07
N ALA A 276 -11.30 -14.91 19.27
CA ALA A 276 -11.88 -16.23 19.53
C ALA A 276 -11.35 -16.82 20.83
N THR A 277 -10.05 -16.74 21.09
CA THR A 277 -9.42 -17.16 22.35
C THR A 277 -10.03 -16.40 23.52
N LYS A 278 -10.16 -15.07 23.44
CA LYS A 278 -10.86 -14.26 24.45
C LYS A 278 -12.28 -14.80 24.68
N THR A 279 -13.09 -14.99 23.65
CA THR A 279 -14.47 -15.47 23.84
C THR A 279 -14.57 -16.88 24.43
N ARG A 280 -13.63 -17.77 24.12
CA ARG A 280 -13.65 -19.17 24.58
C ARG A 280 -13.14 -19.32 26.01
N GLU A 281 -12.10 -18.56 26.35
CA GLU A 281 -11.37 -18.67 27.61
C GLU A 281 -11.88 -17.69 28.67
N CYS A 282 -12.49 -16.57 28.29
CA CYS A 282 -12.99 -15.53 29.21
C CYS A 282 -14.35 -15.89 29.83
N THR A 283 -14.46 -17.11 30.38
CA THR A 283 -15.49 -17.45 31.37
C THR A 283 -14.82 -17.60 32.72
N GLU A 284 -15.39 -16.97 33.75
CA GLU A 284 -14.80 -16.86 35.10
C GLU A 284 -14.34 -18.21 35.67
N ASP A 285 -15.17 -19.25 35.56
CA ASP A 285 -14.82 -20.59 36.05
C ASP A 285 -13.70 -21.26 35.25
N LYS A 286 -13.60 -21.06 33.93
CA LYS A 286 -12.53 -21.66 33.13
C LYS A 286 -11.18 -21.03 33.44
N ILE A 287 -11.12 -19.70 33.60
CA ILE A 287 -9.89 -18.99 33.99
C ILE A 287 -9.45 -19.47 35.37
N TRP A 288 -10.38 -19.56 36.30
CA TRP A 288 -10.10 -20.07 37.64
C TRP A 288 -9.55 -21.49 37.60
N ASN A 289 -10.22 -22.39 36.88
CA ASN A 289 -9.81 -23.79 36.75
C ASN A 289 -8.42 -23.91 36.09
N GLN A 290 -8.12 -23.08 35.08
CA GLN A 290 -6.79 -23.03 34.47
C GLN A 290 -5.72 -22.54 35.43
N ILE A 291 -6.00 -21.51 36.23
CA ILE A 291 -5.06 -21.00 37.24
C ILE A 291 -4.80 -22.07 38.31
N GLN A 292 -5.84 -22.75 38.77
CA GLN A 292 -5.70 -23.84 39.74
C GLN A 292 -4.94 -25.04 39.16
N ALA A 293 -5.18 -25.38 37.89
CA ALA A 293 -4.42 -26.42 37.19
C ALA A 293 -2.94 -26.04 37.06
N LYS A 294 -2.63 -24.79 36.67
CA LYS A 294 -1.24 -24.29 36.61
C LYS A 294 -0.57 -24.28 37.97
N LYS A 295 -1.26 -23.85 39.03
CA LYS A 295 -0.75 -23.92 40.41
C LYS A 295 -0.41 -25.35 40.81
N LYS A 296 -1.30 -26.31 40.53
CA LYS A 296 -1.03 -27.74 40.78
C LYS A 296 0.16 -28.27 39.98
N GLU A 297 0.27 -27.84 38.72
CA GLU A 297 1.37 -28.21 37.85
C GLU A 297 2.70 -27.63 38.33
N GLU A 298 2.76 -26.35 38.71
CA GLU A 298 3.93 -25.68 39.29
C GLU A 298 4.36 -26.31 40.62
N ILE A 299 3.41 -26.75 41.46
CA ILE A 299 3.69 -27.49 42.69
C ILE A 299 4.26 -28.89 42.38
N SER A 300 3.79 -29.54 41.31
CA SER A 300 4.28 -30.86 40.89
C SER A 300 5.61 -30.84 40.14
N ARG A 301 5.96 -29.72 39.48
CA ARG A 301 7.22 -29.55 38.73
C ARG A 301 8.38 -29.10 39.61
N GLY A 302 8.54 -29.69 40.80
CA GLY A 302 9.73 -29.48 41.64
C GLY A 302 11.02 -29.46 40.81
N ARG A 303 11.84 -28.42 41.04
CA ARG A 303 13.11 -28.09 40.35
C ARG A 303 13.72 -29.23 39.52
N ILE A 304 13.73 -29.04 38.21
CA ILE A 304 14.76 -29.60 37.33
C ILE A 304 15.35 -28.42 36.55
N ASP A 305 16.50 -27.95 37.01
CA ASP A 305 17.45 -27.22 36.17
C ASP A 305 18.20 -28.23 35.31
N ALA A 306 18.32 -27.98 34.00
CA ALA A 306 19.60 -27.96 33.29
C ALA A 306 19.41 -27.72 31.79
N ASP A 307 20.22 -26.78 31.30
CA ASP A 307 20.50 -26.41 29.93
C ASP A 307 20.61 -27.56 28.92
N VAL A 308 20.16 -27.30 27.69
CA VAL A 308 20.93 -27.65 26.49
C VAL A 308 20.84 -26.50 25.48
N ILE A 309 21.90 -25.71 25.43
CA ILE A 309 22.26 -24.84 24.32
C ILE A 309 22.81 -25.73 23.20
N THR A 310 22.26 -25.63 21.99
CA THR A 310 22.94 -26.11 20.77
C THR A 310 23.08 -24.97 19.76
N THR A 311 24.33 -24.58 19.54
CA THR A 311 24.83 -23.76 18.46
C THR A 311 24.77 -24.52 17.12
N LYS A 312 24.39 -23.83 16.04
CA LYS A 312 24.85 -24.15 14.68
C LYS A 312 25.18 -22.89 13.91
N ILE A 313 26.42 -22.85 13.44
CA ILE A 313 27.01 -21.96 12.44
C ILE A 313 27.18 -22.82 11.18
N ASP A 314 26.95 -22.25 10.00
CA ASP A 314 27.57 -22.57 8.70
C ASP A 314 27.55 -21.25 7.91
N ILE A 315 28.66 -20.55 7.65
CA ILE A 315 29.72 -20.71 6.63
C ILE A 315 29.22 -20.71 5.17
N ASP A 316 29.20 -19.50 4.59
CA ASP A 316 29.98 -19.02 3.44
C ASP A 316 30.09 -19.85 2.14
N THR A 317 29.64 -19.27 1.01
CA THR A 317 30.31 -19.34 -0.31
C THR A 317 29.96 -18.11 -1.17
N ASN A 318 30.91 -17.19 -1.30
CA ASN A 318 31.58 -16.74 -2.54
C ASN A 318 30.78 -16.77 -3.88
N ILE A 319 30.75 -15.63 -4.60
CA ILE A 319 31.23 -15.44 -5.99
C ILE A 319 31.13 -13.94 -6.37
N MET A 320 32.25 -13.40 -6.83
CA MET A 320 32.41 -12.09 -7.49
C MET A 320 31.78 -12.06 -8.90
N THR A 321 31.39 -10.88 -9.37
CA THR A 321 31.79 -10.35 -10.69
C THR A 321 31.64 -8.83 -10.74
N ASP A 322 32.73 -8.15 -11.06
CA ASP A 322 32.78 -6.80 -11.65
C ASP A 322 32.08 -6.78 -13.01
N ASP A 323 31.51 -5.63 -13.38
CA ASP A 323 31.93 -4.94 -14.61
C ASP A 323 31.33 -3.52 -14.69
N ALA A 324 32.23 -2.57 -14.92
CA ALA A 324 31.98 -1.18 -15.23
C ALA A 324 31.80 -0.99 -16.75
N ILE A 325 30.84 -0.17 -17.18
CA ILE A 325 30.83 0.39 -18.54
C ILE A 325 30.55 1.90 -18.48
N ILE A 326 31.41 2.63 -19.20
CA ILE A 326 31.55 4.08 -19.29
C ILE A 326 30.61 4.67 -20.36
N SER A 327 30.18 5.91 -20.14
CA SER A 327 29.23 6.67 -20.96
C SER A 327 29.88 7.44 -22.13
N LEU A 328 29.08 7.71 -23.17
CA LEU A 328 29.43 8.55 -24.32
C LEU A 328 28.40 9.69 -24.51
N PRO A 329 28.80 10.86 -25.04
CA PRO A 329 27.92 12.01 -25.27
C PRO A 329 27.50 12.19 -26.75
N PRO A 330 26.24 12.55 -27.05
CA PRO A 330 25.97 13.52 -28.14
C PRO A 330 24.77 14.46 -27.88
N LEU A 331 24.83 15.76 -28.22
CA LEU A 331 24.55 16.48 -29.50
C LEU A 331 23.05 16.74 -29.79
N SER A 332 22.77 17.83 -30.52
CA SER A 332 21.57 18.68 -30.35
C SER A 332 20.59 18.67 -31.52
N VAL A 333 19.29 18.55 -31.23
CA VAL A 333 18.30 18.28 -32.27
C VAL A 333 16.95 19.01 -32.08
N ARG A 334 16.18 19.21 -33.17
CA ARG A 334 14.90 19.95 -33.23
C ARG A 334 13.67 19.06 -33.46
N ARG A 335 12.86 18.87 -32.42
CA ARG A 335 11.55 19.49 -32.20
C ARG A 335 10.34 18.91 -32.94
N PRO A 336 10.04 17.60 -33.08
CA PRO A 336 8.67 17.18 -33.33
C PRO A 336 7.81 17.65 -32.18
N LYS A 337 6.79 18.43 -32.53
CA LYS A 337 5.87 19.00 -31.57
C LYS A 337 5.23 17.86 -30.81
N THR A 338 5.63 17.71 -29.55
CA THR A 338 4.93 16.89 -28.57
C THR A 338 3.48 17.36 -28.58
N SER A 339 2.60 16.56 -29.16
CA SER A 339 1.18 16.70 -28.90
C SER A 339 1.06 16.80 -27.39
N ARG A 340 0.50 17.90 -26.88
CA ARG A 340 0.13 18.03 -25.47
C ARG A 340 -0.79 16.85 -25.20
N MET A 341 -0.23 15.70 -24.77
CA MET A 341 -1.01 14.60 -24.25
C MET A 341 -1.58 15.14 -22.95
N THR A 342 -2.78 15.69 -23.10
CA THR A 342 -3.74 15.99 -22.06
C THR A 342 -3.54 14.94 -20.98
N ARG A 343 -3.08 15.42 -19.83
CA ARG A 343 -2.97 14.69 -18.56
C ARG A 343 -4.12 13.69 -18.50
N MET A 344 -3.88 12.43 -18.89
CA MET A 344 -4.90 11.40 -18.71
C MET A 344 -5.03 11.34 -17.20
N SER A 345 -6.15 11.85 -16.69
CA SER A 345 -6.47 11.69 -15.30
C SER A 345 -6.44 10.20 -15.07
N MET A 346 -5.42 9.74 -14.36
CA MET A 346 -5.51 8.45 -13.68
C MET A 346 -6.61 8.66 -12.67
N ASN A 347 -7.85 8.45 -13.10
CA ASN A 347 -8.99 8.32 -12.22
C ASN A 347 -8.68 7.10 -11.36
N ASN A 348 -8.05 7.35 -10.22
CA ASN A 348 -7.91 6.42 -9.13
C ASN A 348 -9.32 6.16 -8.60
N THR A 349 -10.05 5.29 -9.26
CA THR A 349 -11.14 4.56 -8.64
C THR A 349 -10.47 3.51 -7.76
N VAL A 350 -10.26 3.87 -6.49
CA VAL A 350 -9.89 2.94 -5.41
C VAL A 350 -11.16 2.30 -4.87
#